data_AF-A0A9D6PX41-F1
#
_entry.id   AF-A0A9D6PX41-F1
#
_cell.length_a   1.000
_cell.length_b   1.000
_cell.length_c   1.000
_cell.angle_alpha   90.00
_cell.angle_beta   90.00
_cell.angle_gamma   90.00
#
_symmetry.space_group_name_H-M   'P 1'
#
loop_
_entity.id
_entity.type
_entity.pdbx_description
1 polymer ?
#
loop_
_entity_poly.entity_id
_entity_poly.type
_entity_poly.pdbx_seq_one_letter_code
_entity_poly.pdbx_strand_id
1 'polypeptide(L)' 'MAWGQGHRLARELPRAQELQQRIEDREAGALIAQEAGCIVTDFRGGPCNSSTRRILAASSPSIHRALLELTRDAA' A
#
# COMPACT_ATOMS: atom_id res chain seq x y z
N MET A 1 41.93 -6.51 -0.07
CA MET A 1 41.24 -7.66 0.55
C MET A 1 41.24 -7.49 2.06
N ALA A 2 40.06 -7.28 2.65
CA ALA A 2 39.61 -7.75 3.97
C ALA A 2 38.38 -6.92 4.38
N TRP A 3 37.20 -7.48 4.10
CA TRP A 3 35.91 -7.03 4.61
C TRP A 3 35.84 -7.35 6.11
N GLY A 4 35.35 -6.43 6.93
CA GLY A 4 35.03 -6.77 8.32
C GLY A 4 34.74 -5.60 9.24
N GLN A 5 33.60 -4.92 9.06
CA GLN A 5 32.90 -4.22 10.16
C GLN A 5 31.40 -4.09 9.82
N GLY A 6 30.60 -5.07 10.24
CA GLY A 6 29.15 -5.09 10.01
C GLY A 6 28.32 -5.82 11.07
N HIS A 7 28.84 -5.97 12.30
CA HIS A 7 28.23 -6.88 13.30
C HIS A 7 27.97 -6.27 14.69
N ARG A 8 27.74 -4.94 14.81
CA ARG A 8 27.46 -4.33 16.12
C ARG A 8 26.14 -3.58 16.29
N LEU A 9 25.25 -3.58 15.29
CA LEU A 9 23.96 -2.86 15.38
C LEU A 9 22.71 -3.76 15.43
N ALA A 10 22.85 -5.09 15.43
CA ALA A 10 21.72 -6.01 15.21
C ALA A 10 21.06 -6.59 16.48
N ARG A 11 21.33 -6.10 17.69
CA ARG A 11 20.88 -6.78 18.93
C ARG A 11 19.70 -6.15 19.68
N GLU A 12 19.15 -5.02 19.26
CA GLU A 12 18.10 -4.33 20.04
C GLU A 12 16.82 -3.98 19.28
N LEU A 13 16.32 -4.83 18.37
CA LEU A 13 15.00 -4.58 17.76
C LEU A 13 14.03 -5.78 17.82
N PRO A 14 13.69 -6.36 18.99
CA PRO A 14 12.61 -7.35 19.07
C PRO A 14 11.20 -6.72 19.21
N ARG A 15 11.04 -5.39 19.24
CA ARG A 15 9.73 -4.72 19.41
C ARG A 15 9.18 -3.98 18.18
N ALA A 16 9.99 -3.80 17.14
CA ALA A 16 9.56 -3.14 15.89
C ALA A 16 8.90 -4.11 14.89
N GLN A 17 9.08 -5.42 15.06
CA GLN A 17 8.65 -6.44 14.10
C GLN A 17 7.18 -6.88 14.23
N GLU A 18 6.47 -6.57 15.32
CA GLU A 18 5.12 -7.12 15.55
C GLU A 18 3.97 -6.11 15.36
N LEU A 19 4.20 -4.80 15.29
CA LEU A 19 3.14 -3.79 15.22
C LEU A 19 3.08 -2.98 13.92
N GLN A 20 4.11 -3.04 13.07
CA GLN A 20 4.21 -2.22 11.86
C GLN A 20 3.63 -2.91 10.60
N GLN A 21 3.59 -4.24 10.61
CA GLN A 21 3.53 -5.07 9.40
C GLN A 21 2.15 -5.19 8.70
N ARG A 22 1.09 -4.53 9.18
CA ARG A 22 -0.28 -4.72 8.61
C ARG A 22 -0.98 -3.44 8.16
N ILE A 23 -0.48 -2.28 8.57
CA ILE A 23 -1.00 -0.97 8.15
C ILE A 23 -0.15 -0.41 7.00
N GLU A 24 1.14 -0.75 6.94
CA GLU A 24 2.09 -0.06 6.07
C GLU A 24 2.13 -0.56 4.62
N ASP A 25 1.86 -1.82 4.30
CA ASP A 25 2.05 -2.31 2.91
C ASP A 25 1.05 -1.70 1.91
N ARG A 26 -0.21 -1.60 2.33
CA ARG A 26 -1.29 -1.06 1.48
C ARG A 26 -1.14 0.45 1.31
N GLU A 27 -0.82 1.14 2.40
CA GLU A 27 -0.67 2.59 2.39
C GLU A 27 0.59 3.00 1.63
N ALA A 28 1.70 2.26 1.78
CA ALA A 28 2.89 2.42 0.96
C ALA A 28 2.61 2.17 -0.53
N GLY A 29 1.89 1.09 -0.87
CA GLY A 29 1.49 0.81 -2.25
C GLY A 29 0.59 1.89 -2.83
N ALA A 30 -0.36 2.41 -2.05
CA ALA A 30 -1.23 3.51 -2.45
C ALA A 30 -0.45 4.81 -2.71
N LEU A 31 0.54 5.12 -1.86
CA LEU A 31 1.41 6.29 -2.02
C LEU A 31 2.24 6.18 -3.30
N ILE A 32 2.90 5.03 -3.52
CA ILE A 32 3.70 4.78 -4.73
C ILE A 32 2.84 4.91 -5.99
N ALA A 33 1.63 4.34 -5.98
CA ALA A 33 0.73 4.41 -7.12
C ALA A 33 0.29 5.86 -7.41
N GLN A 34 0.01 6.68 -6.38
CA GLN A 34 -0.33 8.09 -6.55
C GLN A 34 0.82 8.90 -7.16
N GLU A 35 2.05 8.69 -6.69
CA GLU A 35 3.25 9.33 -7.26
C GLU A 35 3.49 8.91 -8.72
N ALA A 36 3.11 7.68 -9.09
CA ALA A 36 3.11 7.22 -10.47
C ALA A 36 1.93 7.77 -11.32
N GLY A 37 1.09 8.65 -10.76
CA GLY A 37 -0.06 9.25 -11.44
C GLY A 37 -1.30 8.36 -11.50
N CYS A 38 -1.33 7.27 -10.73
CA CYS A 38 -2.52 6.41 -10.66
C CYS A 38 -3.61 7.06 -9.81
N ILE A 39 -4.86 6.78 -10.17
CA ILE A 39 -6.04 7.10 -9.37
C ILE A 39 -6.18 6.02 -8.29
N VAL A 40 -6.27 6.43 -7.02
CA VAL A 40 -6.42 5.51 -5.89
C VAL A 40 -7.67 5.85 -5.08
N THR A 41 -8.62 4.92 -5.01
CA THR A 41 -9.90 5.07 -4.27
C THR A 41 -10.22 3.82 -3.46
N ASP A 42 -11.26 3.87 -2.64
CA ASP A 42 -11.93 2.66 -2.17
C ASP A 42 -12.80 2.03 -3.28
N PHE A 43 -13.39 0.86 -3.02
CA PHE A 43 -14.27 0.15 -3.97
C PHE A 43 -15.62 0.86 -4.22
N ARG A 44 -15.94 1.90 -3.46
CA ARG A 44 -17.12 2.75 -3.69
C ARG A 44 -16.78 3.93 -4.59
N GLY A 45 -15.50 4.16 -4.85
CA GLY A 45 -14.97 5.32 -5.58
C GLY A 45 -14.69 6.52 -4.67
N GLY A 46 -14.78 6.34 -3.35
CA GLY A 46 -14.45 7.37 -2.36
C GLY A 46 -12.95 7.45 -2.06
N PRO A 47 -12.52 8.47 -1.30
CA PRO A 47 -11.12 8.63 -0.92
C PRO A 47 -10.65 7.43 -0.09
N CYS A 48 -9.42 6.99 -0.36
CA CYS A 48 -8.76 5.99 0.48
C CYS A 48 -8.25 6.65 1.78
N ASN A 49 -8.57 6.04 2.93
CA ASN A 49 -8.02 6.42 4.22
C ASN A 49 -7.49 5.19 4.98
N SER A 50 -6.95 5.41 6.17
CA SER A 50 -6.38 4.33 7.01
C SER A 50 -7.40 3.29 7.45
N SER A 51 -8.69 3.64 7.47
CA SER A 51 -9.79 2.70 7.79
C SER A 51 -10.28 1.91 6.58
N THR A 52 -9.94 2.33 5.35
CA THR A 52 -10.34 1.65 4.12
C THR A 52 -9.72 0.25 4.09
N ARG A 53 -10.52 -0.81 3.97
CA ARG A 53 -9.97 -2.19 3.90
C ARG A 53 -9.65 -2.66 2.49
N ARG A 54 -10.22 -2.02 1.47
CA ARG A 54 -10.12 -2.42 0.06
C ARG A 54 -9.83 -1.20 -0.78
N ILE A 55 -8.74 -1.23 -1.53
CA ILE A 55 -8.28 -0.13 -2.38
C ILE A 55 -8.28 -0.56 -3.83
N LEU A 56 -8.60 0.40 -4.69
CA LEU A 56 -8.57 0.27 -6.13
C LEU A 56 -7.59 1.31 -6.65
N ALA A 57 -6.55 0.85 -7.35
CA ALA A 57 -5.57 1.71 -8.01
C ALA A 57 -5.61 1.44 -9.52
N ALA A 58 -5.65 2.50 -10.33
CA ALA A 58 -5.67 2.37 -11.78
C ALA A 58 -4.88 3.50 -12.45
N SER A 59 -4.18 3.17 -13.54
CA SER A 59 -3.33 4.11 -14.28
C SER A 59 -4.12 5.10 -15.15
N SER A 60 -5.43 4.90 -15.34
CA SER A 60 -6.27 5.77 -16.15
C SER A 60 -7.72 5.84 -15.65
N PRO A 61 -8.44 6.94 -15.96
CA PRO A 61 -9.86 7.09 -15.58
C PRO A 61 -10.78 6.02 -16.16
N SER A 62 -10.51 5.53 -17.38
CA SER A 62 -11.35 4.52 -18.04
C SER A 62 -11.24 3.17 -17.36
N ILE A 63 -10.02 2.74 -17.02
CA ILE A 63 -9.77 1.50 -16.28
C ILE A 63 -10.35 1.61 -14.86
N HIS A 64 -10.13 2.74 -14.20
CA HIS A 64 -10.67 3.00 -12.87
C HIS A 64 -12.19 2.82 -12.82
N ARG A 65 -12.92 3.40 -13.79
CA ARG A 65 -14.37 3.27 -13.90
C ARG A 65 -14.81 1.82 -14.13
N ALA A 66 -14.16 1.12 -15.07
CA ALA A 66 -14.49 -0.28 -15.36
C ALA A 66 -14.26 -1.19 -14.14
N LEU A 67 -13.16 -0.98 -13.40
CA LEU A 67 -12.89 -1.71 -12.16
C LEU A 67 -13.91 -1.39 -11.07
N LEU A 68 -14.33 -0.13 -10.95
CA LEU A 68 -15.38 0.25 -9.99
C LEU A 68 -16.71 -0.45 -10.29
N GLU A 69 -17.11 -0.51 -11.56
CA GLU A 69 -18.31 -1.24 -11.99
C GLU A 69 -18.24 -2.71 -11.58
N LEU A 70 -17.13 -3.39 -11.90
CA LEU A 70 -16.92 -4.80 -11.51
C LEU A 70 -16.97 -5.02 -9.99
N THR A 71 -16.39 -4.10 -9.20
CA THR A 71 -16.38 -4.25 -7.73
C THR A 71 -17.74 -4.01 -7.07
N ARG A 72 -18.65 -3.28 -7.72
CA ARG A 72 -20.01 -3.05 -7.22
C ARG A 72 -20.91 -4.26 -7.44
N ASP A 73 -20.72 -4.99 -8.54
CA ASP A 73 -21.47 -6.22 -8.83
C ASP A 73 -21.05 -7.38 -7.91
N ALA A 74 -19.85 -7.32 -7.33
CA ALA A 74 -19.29 -8.36 -6.46
C ALA A 74 -19.56 -8.15 -4.96
N ALA A 75 -20.29 -7.09 -4.58
CA ALA A 75 -20.59 -6.71 -3.19
C ALA A 75 -22.04 -6.99 -2.82
#